data_AF-A0A6P0VLY2-F1
#
_entry.id   AF-A0A6P0VLY2-F1
#
_cell.length_a   1.000
_cell.length_b   1.000
_cell.length_c   1.000
_cell.angle_alpha   90.00
_cell.angle_beta   90.00
_cell.angle_gamma   90.00
#
_symmetry.space_group_name_H-M   'P 1'
#
loop_
_entity.id
_entity.type
_entity.pdbx_description
1 polymer ?
#
loop_
_entity_poly.entity_id
_entity_poly.type
_entity_poly.pdbx_seq_one_letter_code
_entity_poly.pdbx_strand_id
1 'polypeptide(L)'
;MTNDKQQITNNQQPNYHIERELGHNLGGGRVTYLATSIKSGQPVVVKQFQFAKVGASWSEYEAHEQEITLLQQLNSPSIPQYLDSFETPDGFCLVQEYKPAPSLATPQQFTPQEIKEIAIATLEVLVYLQQQVPPVIHRDIKPENLLIDHSPKIKVYLVDFGLARPADGDVAASSVVKGTLGFMPPEQMFNRQLTMASDLYSLGVTLICLLTQTKSTEVGNLIDEGNRINFKSLVQKGRRQNPPLTPPRRGTGGRRQEEQLSLQFINWLEKMVAPNLKHRYPNAATALAALEPIEVVGTSGSRWGENLLRGKLTQLILASLSGIALLTIGLNPINLSNSGDDLQQLLETGQCSSCDLRGVDLRDAKLQGVDLTNADLSDADLRGADLRSADLENVNLTATDLRGADLRGATLRNAILKNADYRGTNFRSADLRGTMLGIEN
;
A
#
# COMPACT_ATOMS: atom_id res chain seq x y z
N MET A 1 32.75 -11.89 -49.96
CA MET A 1 32.49 -13.15 -49.23
C MET A 1 32.62 -12.82 -47.74
N THR A 2 31.63 -12.16 -47.15
CA THR A 2 30.32 -12.64 -46.62
C THR A 2 30.42 -13.12 -45.17
N ASN A 3 29.79 -12.34 -44.29
CA ASN A 3 29.01 -12.71 -43.09
C ASN A 3 28.73 -11.38 -42.37
N ASP A 4 27.70 -10.60 -42.71
CA ASP A 4 26.27 -10.93 -42.61
C ASP A 4 25.94 -11.80 -41.39
N LYS A 5 25.81 -11.14 -40.24
CA LYS A 5 24.86 -11.52 -39.21
C LYS A 5 23.91 -10.36 -38.96
N GLN A 6 22.75 -10.51 -39.58
CA GLN A 6 21.53 -9.74 -39.43
C GLN A 6 21.12 -9.63 -37.95
N GLN A 7 20.86 -8.39 -37.52
CA GLN A 7 19.56 -8.04 -36.95
C GLN A 7 19.25 -6.59 -37.36
N ILE A 8 18.64 -6.47 -38.53
CA ILE A 8 17.92 -5.28 -38.95
C ILE A 8 16.65 -5.24 -38.11
N THR A 9 16.45 -4.18 -37.32
CA THR A 9 15.10 -3.75 -36.92
C THR A 9 14.99 -2.25 -37.23
N ASN A 10 13.88 -1.87 -37.86
CA ASN A 10 13.66 -0.59 -38.52
C ASN A 10 13.96 0.64 -37.63
N ASN A 11 14.97 1.43 -38.01
CA ASN A 11 15.36 2.69 -37.35
C ASN A 11 14.36 3.85 -37.48
N GLN A 12 13.13 3.58 -37.94
CA GLN A 12 12.11 4.61 -38.13
C GLN A 12 10.76 4.05 -37.69
N GLN A 13 10.42 4.33 -36.43
CA GLN A 13 9.02 4.35 -36.02
C GLN A 13 8.40 5.64 -36.56
N PRO A 14 7.10 5.66 -36.94
CA PRO A 14 6.47 6.87 -37.47
C PRO A 14 6.66 8.02 -36.48
N ASN A 15 7.32 9.10 -36.90
CA ASN A 15 7.58 10.31 -36.10
C ASN A 15 8.59 10.19 -34.94
N TYR A 16 9.29 9.06 -34.77
CA TYR A 16 10.27 8.87 -33.67
C TYR A 16 11.60 8.29 -34.15
N HIS A 17 12.70 8.86 -33.67
CA HIS A 17 14.05 8.34 -33.87
C HIS A 17 14.51 7.54 -32.66
N ILE A 18 14.68 6.23 -32.81
CA ILE A 18 15.14 5.35 -31.72
C ILE A 18 16.62 5.64 -31.43
N GLU A 19 16.95 5.91 -30.16
CA GLU A 19 18.31 6.18 -29.72
C GLU A 19 18.98 4.91 -29.15
N ARG A 20 18.30 4.24 -28.22
CA ARG A 20 18.79 3.02 -27.58
C ARG A 20 17.67 2.23 -26.91
N GLU A 21 17.91 0.95 -26.70
CA GLU A 21 17.07 0.09 -25.87
C GLU A 21 17.24 0.43 -24.38
N LEU A 22 16.13 0.55 -23.65
CA LEU A 22 16.07 0.73 -22.20
C LEU A 22 15.77 -0.59 -21.47
N GLY A 23 15.08 -1.53 -22.12
CA GLY A 23 14.79 -2.84 -21.55
C GLY A 23 14.05 -3.76 -22.51
N HIS A 24 14.12 -5.06 -22.25
CA HIS A 24 13.57 -6.09 -23.14
C HIS A 24 13.09 -7.30 -22.34
N ASN A 25 11.81 -7.64 -22.53
CA ASN A 25 11.16 -8.80 -21.95
C ASN A 25 10.86 -9.84 -23.05
N LEU A 26 11.82 -10.74 -23.31
CA LEU A 26 11.75 -11.78 -24.36
C LEU A 26 10.51 -12.67 -24.26
N GLY A 27 10.04 -12.97 -23.04
CA GLY A 27 8.90 -13.87 -22.81
C GLY A 27 7.53 -13.27 -23.12
N GLY A 28 7.41 -11.94 -23.17
CA GLY A 28 6.15 -11.22 -23.43
C GLY A 28 6.19 -10.32 -24.67
N GLY A 29 7.19 -10.50 -25.54
CA GLY A 29 7.31 -9.75 -26.80
C GLY A 29 7.49 -8.23 -26.64
N ARG A 30 7.93 -7.73 -25.47
CA ARG A 30 8.01 -6.29 -25.20
C ARG A 30 9.44 -5.78 -25.22
N VAL A 31 9.67 -4.70 -25.96
CA VAL A 31 10.92 -3.94 -25.95
C VAL A 31 10.63 -2.47 -25.68
N THR A 32 11.39 -1.87 -24.78
CA THR A 32 11.26 -0.46 -24.39
C THR A 32 12.47 0.30 -24.91
N TYR A 33 12.23 1.38 -25.64
CA TYR A 33 13.26 2.21 -26.25
C TYR A 33 13.21 3.64 -25.71
N LEU A 34 14.39 4.26 -25.60
CA LEU A 34 14.52 5.71 -25.58
C LEU A 34 14.53 6.18 -27.04
N ALA A 35 13.71 7.18 -27.34
CA ALA A 35 13.62 7.78 -28.66
C ALA A 35 13.50 9.29 -28.56
N THR A 36 13.76 10.00 -29.65
CA THR A 36 13.48 11.43 -29.78
C THR A 36 12.31 11.63 -30.75
N SER A 37 11.33 12.44 -30.33
CA SER A 37 10.23 12.88 -31.20
C SER A 37 10.77 13.76 -32.33
N ILE A 38 10.51 13.39 -33.58
CA ILE A 38 10.96 14.15 -34.76
C ILE A 38 10.30 15.54 -34.79
N LYS A 39 9.06 15.65 -34.30
CA LYS A 39 8.28 16.89 -34.32
C LYS A 39 8.73 17.89 -33.26
N SER A 40 9.01 17.45 -32.03
CA SER A 40 9.30 18.32 -30.90
C SER A 40 10.77 18.34 -30.48
N GLY A 41 11.58 17.38 -30.95
CA GLY A 41 12.96 17.19 -30.51
C GLY A 41 13.08 16.72 -29.05
N GLN A 42 11.97 16.36 -28.39
CA GLN A 42 11.96 15.94 -26.99
C GLN A 42 12.18 14.42 -26.87
N PRO A 43 12.90 13.98 -25.82
CA PRO A 43 13.05 12.55 -25.54
C PRO A 43 11.72 11.95 -25.07
N VAL A 44 11.44 10.73 -25.52
CA VAL A 44 10.25 9.95 -25.21
C VAL A 44 10.62 8.49 -24.97
N VAL A 45 9.74 7.75 -24.32
CA VAL A 45 9.85 6.29 -24.21
C VAL A 45 8.86 5.66 -25.19
N VAL A 46 9.37 4.78 -26.05
CA VAL A 46 8.55 3.95 -26.95
C VAL A 46 8.56 2.53 -26.42
N LYS A 47 7.42 2.06 -25.91
CA LYS A 47 7.21 0.64 -25.59
C LYS A 47 6.64 -0.04 -26.82
N GLN A 48 7.45 -0.85 -27.48
CA GLN A 48 7.00 -1.70 -28.58
C GLN A 48 6.59 -3.06 -28.04
N PHE A 49 5.43 -3.51 -28.47
CA PHE A 49 4.91 -4.83 -28.21
C PHE A 49 4.82 -5.55 -29.54
N GLN A 50 5.56 -6.63 -29.66
CA GLN A 50 5.62 -7.45 -30.86
C GLN A 50 4.72 -8.67 -30.65
N PHE A 51 3.78 -8.92 -31.57
CA PHE A 51 3.00 -10.15 -31.58
C PHE A 51 3.96 -11.35 -31.64
N ALA A 52 3.91 -12.22 -30.63
CA ALA A 52 4.82 -13.36 -30.64
C ALA A 52 4.47 -14.30 -31.80
N LYS A 53 5.50 -14.69 -32.56
CA LYS A 53 5.48 -15.88 -33.41
C LYS A 53 5.17 -17.10 -32.52
N VAL A 54 4.12 -17.86 -32.85
CA VAL A 54 3.65 -19.13 -32.24
C VAL A 54 3.78 -19.20 -30.70
N GLY A 55 2.71 -18.87 -29.97
CA GLY A 55 2.61 -19.11 -28.53
C GLY A 55 2.11 -17.94 -27.66
N ALA A 56 1.89 -16.76 -28.23
CA ALA A 56 1.38 -15.60 -27.49
C ALA A 56 -0.08 -15.80 -27.04
N SER A 57 -0.42 -15.31 -25.84
CA SER A 57 -1.80 -15.35 -25.34
C SER A 57 -2.53 -14.03 -25.59
N TRP A 58 -3.82 -14.10 -25.92
CA TRP A 58 -4.69 -12.91 -26.05
C TRP A 58 -4.72 -12.03 -24.79
N SER A 59 -4.41 -12.60 -23.62
CA SER A 59 -4.38 -11.90 -22.33
C SER A 59 -3.21 -10.91 -22.17
N GLU A 60 -2.19 -10.99 -23.02
CA GLU A 60 -1.09 -10.02 -23.10
C GLU A 60 -1.56 -8.79 -23.87
N TYR A 61 -2.22 -8.99 -25.01
CA TYR A 61 -2.81 -7.90 -25.81
C TYR A 61 -3.81 -7.05 -25.02
N GLU A 62 -4.77 -7.68 -24.33
CA GLU A 62 -5.74 -6.98 -23.48
C GLU A 62 -5.08 -6.13 -22.39
N ALA A 63 -3.94 -6.59 -21.85
CA ALA A 63 -3.24 -5.87 -20.82
C ALA A 63 -2.64 -4.54 -21.29
N HIS A 64 -2.35 -4.43 -22.57
CA HIS A 64 -1.71 -3.26 -23.15
C HIS A 64 -2.70 -2.18 -23.59
N GLU A 65 -3.82 -2.57 -24.18
CA GLU A 65 -4.94 -1.65 -24.41
C GLU A 65 -5.42 -1.04 -23.08
N GLN A 66 -5.40 -1.85 -22.02
CA GLN A 66 -5.70 -1.39 -20.66
C GLN A 66 -4.63 -0.43 -20.11
N GLU A 67 -3.33 -0.65 -20.38
CA GLU A 67 -2.26 0.28 -20.00
C GLU A 67 -2.42 1.63 -20.72
N ILE A 68 -2.71 1.63 -22.02
CA ILE A 68 -2.97 2.85 -22.80
C ILE A 68 -4.17 3.61 -22.23
N THR A 69 -5.30 2.92 -22.08
CA THR A 69 -6.54 3.51 -21.55
C THR A 69 -6.33 4.09 -20.16
N LEU A 70 -5.60 3.38 -19.29
CA LEU A 70 -5.29 3.85 -17.95
C LEU A 70 -4.40 5.10 -17.99
N LEU A 71 -3.28 5.06 -18.72
CA LEU A 71 -2.35 6.20 -18.78
C LEU A 71 -2.98 7.47 -19.38
N GLN A 72 -3.93 7.32 -20.31
CA GLN A 72 -4.71 8.45 -20.84
C GLN A 72 -5.58 9.14 -19.77
N GLN A 73 -5.97 8.41 -18.73
CA GLN A 73 -6.80 8.92 -17.63
C GLN A 73 -5.98 9.45 -16.45
N LEU A 74 -4.70 9.07 -16.35
CA LEU A 74 -3.82 9.51 -15.27
C LEU A 74 -3.15 10.84 -15.60
N ASN A 75 -3.15 11.75 -14.62
CA ASN A 75 -2.46 13.02 -14.66
C ASN A 75 -1.71 13.27 -13.34
N SER A 76 -0.45 12.84 -13.30
CA SER A 76 0.45 13.07 -12.16
C SER A 76 1.87 13.33 -12.66
N PRO A 77 2.60 14.32 -12.10
CA PRO A 77 4.00 14.57 -12.49
C PRO A 77 4.95 13.41 -12.14
N SER A 78 4.54 12.54 -11.22
CA SER A 78 5.27 11.36 -10.78
C SER A 78 4.98 10.10 -11.61
N ILE A 79 4.17 10.23 -12.67
CA ILE A 79 3.84 9.16 -13.61
C ILE A 79 4.17 9.67 -15.02
N PRO A 80 4.81 8.87 -15.90
CA PRO A 80 4.99 9.25 -17.30
C PRO A 80 3.66 9.56 -17.99
N GLN A 81 3.55 10.75 -18.58
CA GLN A 81 2.35 11.10 -19.34
C GLN A 81 2.24 10.27 -20.63
N TYR A 82 1.03 9.82 -20.94
CA TYR A 82 0.72 9.31 -22.27
C TYR A 82 0.93 10.41 -23.32
N LEU A 83 1.61 10.09 -24.43
CA LEU A 83 1.85 11.03 -25.52
C LEU A 83 1.17 10.60 -26.82
N ASP A 84 1.32 9.32 -27.20
CA ASP A 84 0.79 8.78 -28.46
C ASP A 84 0.74 7.25 -28.41
N SER A 85 0.05 6.64 -29.37
CA SER A 85 0.12 5.22 -29.64
C SER A 85 -0.11 4.95 -31.12
N PHE A 86 0.57 3.96 -31.69
CA PHE A 86 0.41 3.62 -33.09
C PHE A 86 0.65 2.12 -33.34
N GLU A 87 0.04 1.61 -34.41
CA GLU A 87 0.21 0.23 -34.84
C GLU A 87 1.48 0.04 -35.68
N THR A 88 2.06 -1.15 -35.63
CA THR A 88 3.18 -1.59 -36.45
C THR A 88 2.79 -2.90 -37.17
N PRO A 89 3.47 -3.30 -38.26
CA PRO A 89 3.12 -4.53 -38.98
C PRO A 89 3.06 -5.78 -38.10
N ASP A 90 3.91 -5.83 -37.06
CA ASP A 90 4.06 -6.98 -36.17
C ASP A 90 3.64 -6.65 -34.73
N GLY A 91 2.85 -5.60 -34.48
CA GLY A 91 2.59 -5.18 -33.10
C GLY A 91 1.96 -3.80 -32.93
N PHE A 92 2.10 -3.22 -31.75
CA PHE A 92 1.73 -1.83 -31.48
C PHE A 92 2.77 -1.17 -30.58
N CYS A 93 2.75 0.16 -30.57
CA CYS A 93 3.65 1.00 -29.79
C CYS A 93 2.85 1.95 -28.91
N LEU A 94 3.22 2.01 -27.63
CA LEU A 94 2.82 3.07 -26.70
C LEU A 94 3.98 4.06 -26.58
N VAL A 95 3.68 5.35 -26.68
CA VAL A 95 4.63 6.45 -26.49
C VAL A 95 4.25 7.23 -25.24
N GLN A 96 5.22 7.41 -24.35
CA GLN A 96 5.05 8.14 -23.11
C GLN A 96 6.21 9.11 -22.86
N GLU A 97 6.02 10.03 -21.92
CA GLU A 97 7.05 10.94 -21.44
C GLU A 97 8.30 10.18 -20.96
N TYR A 98 9.49 10.66 -21.34
CA TYR A 98 10.73 10.17 -20.76
C TYR A 98 11.04 10.89 -19.44
N LYS A 99 11.18 10.13 -18.36
CA LYS A 99 11.69 10.63 -17.07
C LYS A 99 13.21 10.41 -17.02
N PRO A 100 14.04 11.48 -16.99
CA PRO A 100 15.50 11.37 -17.00
C PRO A 100 16.06 11.01 -15.63
N ALA A 101 15.67 9.85 -15.10
CA ALA A 101 16.02 9.37 -13.77
C ALA A 101 16.41 7.89 -13.83
N PRO A 102 17.48 7.45 -13.13
CA PRO A 102 17.82 6.03 -13.03
C PRO A 102 16.79 5.26 -12.21
N SER A 103 16.68 3.95 -12.48
CA SER A 103 15.90 3.03 -11.66
C SER A 103 16.58 2.78 -10.31
N LEU A 104 15.79 2.55 -9.26
CA LEU A 104 16.27 2.10 -7.94
C LEU A 104 17.00 0.75 -7.99
N ALA A 105 16.84 -0.06 -9.05
CA ALA A 105 17.62 -1.28 -9.27
C ALA A 105 19.08 -1.00 -9.67
N THR A 106 19.38 0.23 -10.09
CA THR A 106 20.76 0.66 -10.39
C THR A 106 21.60 0.58 -9.11
N PRO A 107 22.80 -0.03 -9.12
CA PRO A 107 23.63 -0.15 -7.93
C PRO A 107 23.93 1.22 -7.29
N GLN A 108 23.25 1.51 -6.19
CA GLN A 108 23.41 2.71 -5.39
C GLN A 108 23.11 2.37 -3.92
N GLN A 109 23.78 3.07 -3.00
CA GLN A 109 23.50 2.97 -1.58
C GLN A 109 22.61 4.13 -1.14
N PHE A 110 21.62 3.83 -0.32
CA PHE A 110 20.73 4.82 0.27
C PHE A 110 20.89 4.80 1.78
N THR A 111 20.95 5.99 2.38
CA THR A 111 20.80 6.15 3.82
C THR A 111 19.37 5.79 4.24
N PRO A 112 19.16 5.40 5.51
CA PRO A 112 17.80 5.15 5.98
C PRO A 112 16.86 6.34 5.81
N GLN A 113 17.37 7.56 5.94
CA GLN A 113 16.61 8.78 5.74
C GLN A 113 16.17 8.93 4.27
N GLU A 114 17.07 8.70 3.31
CA GLU A 114 16.71 8.68 1.89
C GLU A 114 15.69 7.58 1.57
N ILE A 115 15.79 6.41 2.22
CA ILE A 115 14.80 5.33 2.05
C ILE A 115 13.42 5.74 2.59
N LYS A 116 13.35 6.47 3.72
CA LYS A 116 12.09 7.06 4.19
C LYS A 116 11.53 8.08 3.19
N GLU A 117 12.38 8.92 2.61
CA GLU A 117 11.95 9.90 1.60
C GLU A 117 11.44 9.23 0.31
N ILE A 118 12.10 8.15 -0.14
CA ILE A 118 11.61 7.30 -1.24
C ILE A 118 10.26 6.67 -0.89
N ALA A 119 10.11 6.16 0.34
CA ALA A 119 8.86 5.57 0.80
C ALA A 119 7.71 6.59 0.80
N ILE A 120 7.95 7.79 1.33
CA ILE A 120 6.98 8.90 1.32
C ILE A 120 6.58 9.25 -0.11
N ALA A 121 7.55 9.54 -0.99
CA ALA A 121 7.28 9.92 -2.37
C ALA A 121 6.52 8.82 -3.14
N THR A 122 6.84 7.55 -2.89
CA THR A 122 6.13 6.43 -3.53
C THR A 122 4.70 6.29 -2.99
N LEU A 123 4.50 6.44 -1.68
CA LEU A 123 3.17 6.40 -1.07
C LEU A 123 2.27 7.53 -1.57
N GLU A 124 2.80 8.73 -1.79
CA GLU A 124 2.06 9.85 -2.41
C GLU A 124 1.54 9.47 -3.81
N VAL A 125 2.34 8.77 -4.62
CA VAL A 125 1.90 8.24 -5.92
C VAL A 125 0.79 7.20 -5.74
N LEU A 126 0.91 6.31 -4.76
CA LEU A 126 -0.11 5.29 -4.49
C LEU A 126 -1.41 5.90 -3.96
N VAL A 127 -1.34 6.95 -3.12
CA VAL A 127 -2.52 7.71 -2.69
C VAL A 127 -3.24 8.28 -3.92
N TYR A 128 -2.51 8.89 -4.85
CA TYR A 128 -3.08 9.41 -6.09
C TYR A 128 -3.78 8.32 -6.92
N LEU A 129 -3.17 7.13 -7.05
CA LEU A 129 -3.78 6.00 -7.79
C LEU A 129 -5.02 5.45 -7.08
N GLN A 130 -5.00 5.40 -5.75
CA GLN A 130 -6.10 4.88 -4.94
C GLN A 130 -7.30 5.84 -4.87
N GLN A 131 -7.10 7.11 -5.20
CA GLN A 131 -8.17 8.12 -5.32
C GLN A 131 -8.85 8.14 -6.69
N GLN A 132 -8.36 7.37 -7.67
CA GLN A 132 -9.04 7.23 -8.95
C GLN A 132 -10.39 6.53 -8.76
N VAL A 133 -11.32 6.73 -9.72
CA VAL A 133 -12.63 6.08 -9.71
C VAL A 133 -12.75 5.23 -10.98
N PRO A 134 -12.67 3.89 -10.86
CA PRO A 134 -12.34 3.11 -9.65
C PRO A 134 -10.86 3.20 -9.21
N PRO A 135 -10.52 2.84 -7.95
CA PRO A 135 -9.15 2.85 -7.46
C PRO A 135 -8.23 1.98 -8.31
N VAL A 136 -7.01 2.44 -8.56
CA VAL A 136 -6.03 1.72 -9.40
C VAL A 136 -5.02 0.99 -8.52
N ILE A 137 -4.80 -0.30 -8.81
CA ILE A 137 -3.75 -1.14 -8.20
C ILE A 137 -2.67 -1.39 -9.25
N HIS A 138 -1.42 -1.07 -8.95
CA HIS A 138 -0.29 -1.13 -9.88
C HIS A 138 0.21 -2.56 -10.15
N ARG A 139 0.31 -3.39 -9.10
CA ARG A 139 0.61 -4.85 -9.16
C ARG A 139 2.04 -5.28 -9.52
N ASP A 140 2.91 -4.35 -9.92
CA ASP A 140 4.34 -4.63 -10.20
C ASP A 140 5.28 -3.58 -9.59
N ILE A 141 5.08 -3.21 -8.33
CA ILE A 141 6.01 -2.30 -7.62
C ILE A 141 7.27 -3.08 -7.22
N LYS A 142 8.42 -2.59 -7.69
CA LYS A 142 9.76 -3.17 -7.47
C LYS A 142 10.83 -2.12 -7.78
N PRO A 143 12.11 -2.32 -7.39
CA PRO A 143 13.18 -1.36 -7.69
C PRO A 143 13.29 -0.97 -9.17
N GLU A 144 13.04 -1.89 -10.09
CA GLU A 144 13.11 -1.67 -11.55
C GLU A 144 12.07 -0.65 -12.05
N ASN A 145 10.91 -0.59 -11.39
CA ASN A 145 9.75 0.21 -11.81
C ASN A 145 9.62 1.53 -11.05
N LEU A 146 10.61 1.87 -10.22
CA LEU A 146 10.70 3.14 -9.52
C LEU A 146 11.97 3.86 -9.98
N LEU A 147 11.80 5.02 -10.61
CA LEU A 147 12.91 5.89 -11.00
C LEU A 147 13.10 6.98 -9.94
N ILE A 148 14.35 7.37 -9.67
CA ILE A 148 14.68 8.35 -8.64
C ILE A 148 15.47 9.54 -9.19
N ASP A 149 15.05 10.75 -8.83
CA ASP A 149 15.80 11.98 -9.06
C ASP A 149 16.11 12.65 -7.71
N HIS A 150 17.38 12.98 -7.49
CA HIS A 150 17.88 13.51 -6.22
C HIS A 150 17.82 15.05 -6.10
N SER A 151 17.38 15.80 -7.13
CA SER A 151 17.56 17.26 -7.17
C SER A 151 16.25 18.07 -7.17
N PRO A 152 16.05 19.06 -6.26
CA PRO A 152 16.74 19.34 -4.99
C PRO A 152 16.15 18.56 -3.79
N LYS A 153 15.12 17.75 -4.03
CA LYS A 153 14.48 16.82 -3.10
C LYS A 153 14.29 15.50 -3.84
N ILE A 154 14.27 14.38 -3.13
CA ILE A 154 13.96 13.09 -3.73
C ILE A 154 12.60 13.16 -4.42
N LYS A 155 12.60 12.87 -5.71
CA LYS A 155 11.40 12.63 -6.52
C LYS A 155 11.44 11.19 -6.97
N VAL A 156 10.27 10.55 -6.91
CA VAL A 156 10.08 9.19 -7.41
C VAL A 156 9.12 9.24 -8.59
N TYR A 157 9.46 8.52 -9.65
CA TYR A 157 8.57 8.28 -10.77
C TYR A 157 8.20 6.80 -10.81
N LEU A 158 6.91 6.49 -10.67
CA LEU A 158 6.40 5.14 -10.85
C LEU A 158 6.19 4.89 -12.34
N VAL A 159 6.80 3.84 -12.86
CA VAL A 159 6.71 3.46 -14.26
C VAL A 159 6.17 2.04 -14.40
N ASP A 160 5.73 1.72 -15.62
CA ASP A 160 5.29 0.38 -16.02
C ASP A 160 3.93 -0.09 -15.48
N PHE A 161 2.87 0.46 -16.09
CA PHE A 161 1.47 0.19 -15.73
C PHE A 161 0.87 -1.02 -16.46
N GLY A 162 1.68 -1.84 -17.13
CA GLY A 162 1.21 -2.98 -17.94
C GLY A 162 0.40 -4.03 -17.17
N LEU A 163 0.60 -4.12 -15.85
CA LEU A 163 -0.18 -5.00 -14.97
C LEU A 163 -1.27 -4.28 -14.17
N ALA A 164 -1.31 -2.94 -14.24
CA ALA A 164 -2.20 -2.14 -13.42
C ALA A 164 -3.67 -2.33 -13.81
N ARG A 165 -4.56 -2.31 -12.82
CA ARG A 165 -6.02 -2.53 -13.01
C ARG A 165 -6.85 -1.73 -12.00
N PRO A 166 -8.09 -1.36 -12.39
CA PRO A 166 -9.17 -1.07 -11.45
C PRO A 166 -9.32 -2.12 -10.33
N ALA A 167 -9.57 -1.68 -9.10
CA ALA A 167 -9.77 -2.56 -7.94
C ALA A 167 -11.10 -3.34 -7.97
N ASP A 168 -12.09 -2.85 -8.71
CA ASP A 168 -13.42 -3.44 -8.91
C ASP A 168 -13.56 -4.23 -10.21
N GLY A 169 -12.51 -4.30 -11.03
CA GLY A 169 -12.53 -5.01 -12.30
C GLY A 169 -12.73 -6.51 -12.11
N ASP A 170 -13.62 -7.10 -12.93
CA ASP A 170 -13.81 -8.55 -13.00
C ASP A 170 -12.45 -9.24 -13.11
N VAL A 171 -12.18 -10.19 -12.21
CA VAL A 171 -11.01 -11.10 -12.24
C VAL A 171 -11.12 -12.10 -13.41
N ALA A 172 -11.81 -11.71 -14.47
CA ALA A 172 -12.08 -12.52 -15.64
C ALA A 172 -10.77 -12.80 -16.37
N ALA A 173 -10.38 -14.07 -16.29
CA ALA A 173 -9.69 -14.82 -17.34
C ALA A 173 -8.20 -14.51 -17.62
N SER A 174 -7.35 -14.51 -16.59
CA SER A 174 -6.02 -15.12 -16.81
C SER A 174 -5.59 -15.97 -15.62
N SER A 175 -5.54 -17.29 -15.82
CA SER A 175 -4.97 -18.27 -14.88
C SER A 175 -3.44 -18.13 -14.70
N VAL A 176 -2.86 -17.04 -15.21
CA VAL A 176 -1.42 -16.76 -15.18
C VAL A 176 -1.17 -15.80 -14.03
N VAL A 177 -0.36 -16.23 -13.07
CA VAL A 177 0.17 -15.36 -12.03
C VAL A 177 1.02 -14.28 -12.71
N LYS A 178 0.53 -13.04 -12.72
CA LYS A 178 1.22 -11.87 -13.30
C LYS A 178 1.95 -11.11 -12.18
N GLY A 179 3.19 -10.67 -12.44
CA GLY A 179 4.03 -9.89 -11.52
C GLY A 179 5.42 -10.50 -11.31
N THR A 180 6.26 -9.81 -10.55
CA THR A 180 7.65 -10.23 -10.30
C THR A 180 7.75 -11.10 -9.04
N LEU A 181 8.23 -12.34 -9.20
CA LEU A 181 8.34 -13.31 -8.10
C LEU A 181 9.14 -12.71 -6.93
N GLY A 182 8.56 -12.81 -5.73
CA GLY A 182 9.13 -12.28 -4.48
C GLY A 182 8.71 -10.85 -4.13
N PHE A 183 8.24 -10.04 -5.08
CA PHE A 183 7.57 -8.76 -4.80
C PHE A 183 6.05 -8.88 -4.79
N MET A 184 5.51 -9.94 -5.38
CA MET A 184 4.06 -10.20 -5.38
C MET A 184 3.56 -10.47 -3.96
N PRO A 185 2.45 -9.82 -3.55
CA PRO A 185 1.81 -10.16 -2.28
C PRO A 185 1.17 -11.55 -2.32
N PRO A 186 0.99 -12.22 -1.16
CA PRO A 186 0.41 -13.55 -1.11
C PRO A 186 -0.95 -13.66 -1.80
N GLU A 187 -1.83 -12.66 -1.64
CA GLU A 187 -3.13 -12.65 -2.32
C GLU A 187 -3.01 -12.66 -3.85
N GLN A 188 -1.98 -12.04 -4.42
CA GLN A 188 -1.72 -12.08 -5.87
C GLN A 188 -1.20 -13.45 -6.31
N MET A 189 -0.30 -14.05 -5.52
CA MET A 189 0.28 -15.37 -5.82
C MET A 189 -0.78 -16.49 -5.77
N PHE A 190 -1.76 -16.36 -4.87
CA PHE A 190 -2.85 -17.32 -4.72
C PHE A 190 -4.11 -16.95 -5.51
N ASN A 191 -4.03 -15.99 -6.44
CA ASN A 191 -5.13 -15.52 -7.27
C ASN A 191 -6.40 -15.15 -6.47
N ARG A 192 -6.20 -14.51 -5.31
CA ARG A 192 -7.25 -13.94 -4.47
C ARG A 192 -7.51 -12.49 -4.88
N GLN A 193 -8.61 -11.92 -4.41
CA GLN A 193 -8.96 -10.52 -4.68
C GLN A 193 -7.87 -9.58 -4.17
N LEU A 194 -7.37 -8.73 -5.06
CA LEU A 194 -6.40 -7.70 -4.72
C LEU A 194 -7.09 -6.52 -4.04
N THR A 195 -6.33 -5.80 -3.23
CA THR A 195 -6.80 -4.61 -2.52
C THR A 195 -5.77 -3.49 -2.66
N MET A 196 -6.12 -2.28 -2.21
CA MET A 196 -5.17 -1.18 -2.09
C MET A 196 -3.94 -1.54 -1.23
N ALA A 197 -4.09 -2.47 -0.29
CA ALA A 197 -3.01 -2.97 0.55
C ALA A 197 -2.04 -3.90 -0.20
N SER A 198 -2.40 -4.41 -1.39
CA SER A 198 -1.54 -5.29 -2.19
C SER A 198 -0.27 -4.59 -2.67
N ASP A 199 -0.39 -3.36 -3.15
CA ASP A 199 0.76 -2.55 -3.57
C ASP A 199 1.69 -2.16 -2.39
N LEU A 200 1.14 -2.07 -1.17
CA LEU A 200 1.94 -1.77 0.03
C LEU A 200 2.91 -2.90 0.38
N TYR A 201 2.52 -4.15 0.14
CA TYR A 201 3.43 -5.27 0.33
C TYR A 201 4.62 -5.16 -0.63
N SER A 202 4.35 -4.95 -1.92
CA SER A 202 5.39 -4.82 -2.94
C SER A 202 6.32 -3.62 -2.68
N LEU A 203 5.76 -2.49 -2.22
CA LEU A 203 6.56 -1.35 -1.76
C LEU A 203 7.40 -1.71 -0.52
N GLY A 204 6.83 -2.37 0.48
CA GLY A 204 7.55 -2.78 1.68
C GLY A 204 8.73 -3.72 1.36
N VAL A 205 8.53 -4.70 0.48
CA VAL A 205 9.61 -5.58 -0.03
C VAL A 205 10.69 -4.76 -0.72
N THR A 206 10.29 -3.79 -1.56
CA THR A 206 11.22 -2.89 -2.26
C THR A 206 12.09 -2.12 -1.29
N LEU A 207 11.50 -1.51 -0.25
CA LEU A 207 12.24 -0.76 0.77
C LEU A 207 13.18 -1.67 1.60
N ILE A 208 12.75 -2.90 1.88
CA ILE A 208 13.60 -3.90 2.55
C ILE A 208 14.82 -4.22 1.68
N CYS A 209 14.65 -4.45 0.38
CA CYS A 209 15.75 -4.67 -0.55
C CYS A 209 16.76 -3.51 -0.54
N LEU A 210 16.30 -2.26 -0.50
CA LEU A 210 17.18 -1.09 -0.40
C LEU A 210 17.96 -1.08 0.93
N LEU A 211 17.30 -1.39 2.05
CA LEU A 211 17.93 -1.42 3.38
C LEU A 211 18.96 -2.54 3.52
N THR A 212 18.69 -3.70 2.94
CA THR A 212 19.56 -4.89 3.03
C THR A 212 20.54 -5.01 1.88
N GLN A 213 20.45 -4.12 0.88
CA GLN A 213 21.18 -4.19 -0.39
C GLN A 213 20.95 -5.53 -1.13
N THR A 214 19.75 -6.10 -0.96
CA THR A 214 19.38 -7.35 -1.61
C THR A 214 18.93 -7.06 -3.03
N LYS A 215 19.56 -7.71 -4.02
CA LYS A 215 19.15 -7.61 -5.42
C LYS A 215 17.75 -8.19 -5.61
N SER A 216 16.97 -7.64 -6.54
CA SER A 216 15.63 -8.13 -6.86
C SER A 216 15.60 -9.63 -7.19
N THR A 217 16.65 -10.15 -7.86
CA THR A 217 16.78 -11.58 -8.19
C THR A 217 17.00 -12.48 -6.97
N GLU A 218 17.41 -11.91 -5.83
CA GLU A 218 17.75 -12.62 -4.60
C GLU A 218 16.68 -12.42 -3.51
N VAL A 219 15.61 -11.66 -3.79
CA VAL A 219 14.56 -11.33 -2.82
C VAL A 219 13.89 -12.58 -2.23
N GLY A 220 13.80 -13.66 -3.02
CA GLY A 220 13.23 -14.94 -2.57
C GLY A 220 13.97 -15.53 -1.36
N ASN A 221 15.26 -15.21 -1.18
CA ASN A 221 16.05 -15.67 -0.04
C ASN A 221 15.64 -15.00 1.28
N LEU A 222 14.87 -13.91 1.23
CA LEU A 222 14.36 -13.20 2.40
C LEU A 222 13.03 -13.76 2.89
N ILE A 223 12.33 -14.55 2.07
CA ILE A 223 10.96 -14.99 2.31
C ILE A 223 10.99 -16.44 2.81
N ASP A 224 10.39 -16.70 3.96
CA ASP A 224 10.24 -18.07 4.47
C ASP A 224 9.02 -18.81 3.90
N GLU A 225 8.88 -20.09 4.26
CA GLU A 225 7.76 -20.94 3.84
C GLU A 225 6.38 -20.40 4.26
N GLY A 226 6.34 -19.52 5.26
CA GLY A 226 5.12 -18.84 5.73
C GLY A 226 4.84 -17.50 5.03
N ASN A 227 5.57 -17.18 3.96
CA ASN A 227 5.59 -15.88 3.27
C ASN A 227 6.01 -14.70 4.16
N ARG A 228 6.71 -14.94 5.29
CA ARG A 228 7.21 -13.86 6.14
C ARG A 228 8.60 -13.43 5.68
N ILE A 229 8.85 -12.13 5.73
CA ILE A 229 10.12 -11.54 5.30
C ILE A 229 11.06 -11.40 6.50
N ASN A 230 12.20 -12.08 6.44
CA ASN A 230 13.19 -12.12 7.51
C ASN A 230 14.34 -11.12 7.26
N PHE A 231 14.11 -9.84 7.57
CA PHE A 231 15.09 -8.77 7.28
C PHE A 231 15.76 -8.14 8.52
N LYS A 232 15.17 -8.27 9.72
CA LYS A 232 15.66 -7.63 10.96
C LYS A 232 17.15 -7.86 11.22
N SER A 233 17.61 -9.10 11.08
CA SER A 233 19.01 -9.46 11.34
C SER A 233 19.98 -8.95 10.27
N LEU A 234 19.51 -8.75 9.04
CA LEU A 234 20.32 -8.29 7.90
C LEU A 234 20.54 -6.79 7.97
N VAL A 235 19.50 -6.04 8.31
CA VAL A 235 19.57 -4.59 8.55
C VAL A 235 20.58 -4.24 9.64
N GLN A 236 20.67 -5.07 10.70
CA GLN A 236 21.65 -4.89 11.78
C GLN A 236 23.08 -5.30 11.38
N LYS A 237 23.25 -6.25 10.44
CA LYS A 237 24.56 -6.73 9.97
C LYS A 237 25.17 -5.87 8.88
N GLY A 238 24.37 -5.29 7.98
CA GLY A 238 24.85 -4.49 6.84
C GLY A 238 25.76 -3.31 7.21
N ARG A 239 25.59 -2.74 8.42
CA ARG A 239 26.43 -1.64 8.93
C ARG A 239 27.79 -2.08 9.52
N ARG A 240 27.97 -3.36 9.89
CA ARG A 240 29.28 -3.86 10.36
C ARG A 240 30.31 -3.97 9.25
N GLN A 241 29.89 -4.09 8.00
CA GLN A 241 30.79 -4.29 6.86
C GLN A 241 31.24 -2.99 6.18
N ASN A 242 30.54 -1.86 6.37
CA ASN A 242 30.83 -0.59 5.69
C ASN A 242 30.99 0.60 6.68
N PRO A 243 32.19 0.84 7.23
CA PRO A 243 32.47 2.06 7.99
C PRO A 243 32.54 3.29 7.05
N PRO A 244 32.28 4.51 7.54
CA PRO A 244 32.40 5.74 6.75
C PRO A 244 33.82 5.92 6.18
N LEU A 245 33.90 6.47 4.96
CA LEU A 245 35.13 6.64 4.14
C LEU A 245 36.18 7.58 4.76
N THR A 246 35.85 8.34 5.80
CA THR A 246 36.76 9.25 6.49
C THR A 246 37.10 8.74 7.90
N PRO A 247 38.38 8.46 8.22
CA PRO A 247 38.78 8.10 9.57
C PRO A 247 38.63 9.31 10.49
N PRO A 248 38.08 9.15 11.71
CA PRO A 248 37.95 10.26 12.65
C PRO A 248 39.34 10.70 13.13
N ARG A 249 39.51 12.01 13.29
CA ARG A 249 40.70 12.61 13.92
C ARG A 249 40.88 12.00 15.31
N ARG A 250 42.09 11.49 15.59
CA ARG A 250 42.46 10.92 16.90
C ARG A 250 42.32 11.99 17.98
N GLY A 251 41.28 11.88 18.80
CA GLY A 251 41.11 12.76 19.96
C GLY A 251 39.67 12.82 20.42
N THR A 252 39.20 11.77 21.10
CA THR A 252 38.20 11.74 22.19
C THR A 252 37.71 10.30 22.33
N GLY A 253 37.96 9.69 23.50
CA GLY A 253 37.56 8.32 23.84
C GLY A 253 36.06 8.19 24.13
N GLY A 254 35.21 8.67 23.23
CA GLY A 254 33.77 8.40 23.28
C GLY A 254 33.48 7.03 22.67
N ARG A 255 32.77 6.16 23.40
CA ARG A 255 32.16 4.96 22.79
C ARG A 255 31.37 5.42 21.56
N ARG A 256 31.68 4.90 20.37
CA ARG A 256 30.87 5.13 19.16
C ARG A 256 29.44 4.68 19.47
N GLN A 257 28.52 5.63 19.57
CA GLN A 257 27.10 5.34 19.67
C GLN A 257 26.64 4.94 18.26
N GLU A 258 26.46 3.64 18.05
CA GLU A 258 25.97 3.12 16.76
C GLU A 258 24.52 3.57 16.55
N GLU A 259 24.31 4.39 15.53
CA GLU A 259 23.00 4.76 15.00
C GLU A 259 22.27 3.51 14.48
N GLN A 260 21.33 3.00 15.26
CA GLN A 260 20.48 1.86 14.89
C GLN A 260 19.19 2.38 14.22
N LEU A 261 18.64 1.61 13.26
CA LEU A 261 17.29 1.90 12.78
C LEU A 261 16.33 1.92 13.97
N SER A 262 15.42 2.88 13.97
CA SER A 262 14.41 2.94 15.01
C SER A 262 13.50 1.71 14.92
N LEU A 263 13.10 1.21 16.09
CA LEU A 263 12.15 0.10 16.16
C LEU A 263 10.80 0.48 15.53
N GLN A 264 10.43 1.76 15.60
CA GLN A 264 9.21 2.28 14.97
C GLN A 264 9.24 2.11 13.46
N PHE A 265 10.36 2.44 12.79
CA PHE A 265 10.49 2.27 11.35
C PHE A 265 10.51 0.80 10.93
N ILE A 266 11.17 -0.05 11.72
CA ILE A 266 11.16 -1.52 11.50
C ILE A 266 9.72 -2.05 11.61
N ASN A 267 8.99 -1.69 12.67
CA ASN A 267 7.61 -2.14 12.86
C ASN A 267 6.68 -1.62 11.75
N TRP A 268 6.90 -0.39 11.29
CA TRP A 268 6.17 0.17 10.15
C TRP A 268 6.41 -0.66 8.89
N LEU A 269 7.66 -1.03 8.59
CA LEU A 269 7.99 -1.91 7.46
C LEU A 269 7.39 -3.32 7.61
N GLU A 270 7.44 -3.90 8.81
CA GLU A 270 6.81 -5.21 9.07
C GLU A 270 5.31 -5.18 8.79
N LYS A 271 4.64 -4.08 9.16
CA LYS A 271 3.23 -3.88 8.89
C LYS A 271 2.95 -3.72 7.39
N MET A 272 3.84 -3.07 6.62
CA MET A 272 3.71 -2.98 5.15
C MET A 272 3.76 -4.37 4.48
N VAL A 273 4.63 -5.26 4.96
CA VAL A 273 4.85 -6.60 4.36
C VAL A 273 4.12 -7.73 5.06
N ALA A 274 3.12 -7.42 5.88
CA ALA A 274 2.35 -8.45 6.58
C ALA A 274 1.66 -9.39 5.57
N PRO A 275 1.83 -10.73 5.66
CA PRO A 275 1.22 -11.66 4.72
C PRO A 275 -0.30 -11.67 4.77
N ASN A 276 -0.86 -11.44 5.97
CA ASN A 276 -2.29 -11.33 6.18
C ASN A 276 -2.71 -9.86 6.04
N LEU A 277 -3.68 -9.59 5.16
CA LEU A 277 -4.26 -8.27 4.93
C LEU A 277 -4.75 -7.60 6.21
N LYS A 278 -5.28 -8.36 7.18
CA LYS A 278 -5.73 -7.83 8.49
C LYS A 278 -4.61 -7.19 9.32
N HIS A 279 -3.37 -7.56 9.05
CA HIS A 279 -2.19 -7.03 9.73
C HIS A 279 -1.42 -6.03 8.86
N ARG A 280 -1.91 -5.72 7.65
CA ARG A 280 -1.31 -4.73 6.74
C ARG A 280 -2.02 -3.39 6.90
N TYR A 281 -1.37 -2.30 6.52
CA TYR A 281 -2.10 -1.04 6.34
C TYR A 281 -3.18 -1.22 5.25
N PRO A 282 -4.39 -0.68 5.44
CA PRO A 282 -5.48 -0.87 4.49
C PRO A 282 -5.26 -0.14 3.16
N ASN A 283 -4.50 0.97 3.17
CA ASN A 283 -4.26 1.82 2.00
C ASN A 283 -2.98 2.67 2.16
N ALA A 284 -2.56 3.34 1.09
CA ALA A 284 -1.35 4.15 1.09
C ALA A 284 -1.43 5.38 1.99
N ALA A 285 -2.61 6.00 2.12
CA ALA A 285 -2.78 7.19 2.95
C ALA A 285 -2.52 6.88 4.44
N THR A 286 -3.05 5.77 4.94
CA THR A 286 -2.83 5.31 6.32
C THR A 286 -1.37 4.91 6.57
N ALA A 287 -0.72 4.25 5.61
CA ALA A 287 0.70 3.93 5.69
C ALA A 287 1.58 5.19 5.70
N LEU A 288 1.24 6.19 4.87
CA LEU A 288 1.95 7.47 4.78
C LEU A 288 1.85 8.26 6.08
N ALA A 289 0.64 8.46 6.60
CA ALA A 289 0.40 9.17 7.85
C ALA A 289 1.14 8.53 9.04
N ALA A 290 1.23 7.19 9.05
CA ALA A 290 2.00 6.47 10.07
C ALA A 290 3.52 6.64 9.92
N LEU A 291 4.04 6.86 8.70
CA LEU A 291 5.47 6.99 8.42
C LEU A 291 6.02 8.38 8.73
N GLU A 292 5.26 9.43 8.43
CA GLU A 292 5.70 10.83 8.55
C GLU A 292 6.35 11.17 9.90
N PRO A 293 5.77 10.82 11.07
CA PRO A 293 6.35 11.18 12.37
C PRO A 293 7.54 10.31 12.80
N ILE A 294 7.82 9.19 12.11
CA ILE A 294 8.82 8.21 12.54
C ILE A 294 10.23 8.72 12.26
N GLU A 295 11.06 8.90 13.29
CA GLU A 295 12.51 9.07 13.10
C GLU A 295 13.12 7.74 12.66
N VAL A 296 13.91 7.73 11.57
CA VAL A 296 14.42 6.48 10.99
C VAL A 296 15.59 5.91 11.78
N VAL A 297 16.34 6.76 12.48
CA VAL A 297 17.52 6.40 13.27
C VAL A 297 17.31 6.83 14.71
N GLY A 298 17.47 5.90 15.66
CA GLY A 298 17.38 6.21 17.09
C GLY A 298 18.75 6.51 17.71
N THR A 299 18.83 7.50 18.61
CA THR A 299 20.00 7.65 19.49
C THR A 299 19.84 6.71 20.69
N SER A 300 20.72 5.72 20.81
CA SER A 300 20.71 4.77 21.93
C SER A 300 21.17 5.48 23.21
N GLY A 301 20.27 6.20 23.90
CA GLY A 301 20.65 6.98 25.08
C GLY A 301 19.58 7.84 25.76
N SER A 302 18.28 7.60 25.57
CA SER A 302 17.23 8.31 26.30
C SER A 302 16.13 7.36 26.75
N ARG A 303 16.16 7.05 28.04
CA ARG A 303 15.04 6.44 28.77
C ARG A 303 14.19 7.56 29.37
N TRP A 304 13.40 8.26 28.57
CA TRP A 304 12.33 9.21 28.95
C TRP A 304 11.56 9.49 27.65
N GLY A 305 10.24 9.66 27.57
CA GLY A 305 9.19 9.86 28.53
C GLY A 305 7.97 10.32 27.71
N GLU A 306 6.78 10.10 28.24
CA GLU A 306 5.56 10.75 27.76
C GLU A 306 5.78 12.25 27.55
N ASN A 307 5.06 12.82 26.58
CA ASN A 307 5.02 14.24 26.16
C ASN A 307 5.98 14.62 25.01
N LEU A 308 5.52 14.50 23.75
CA LEU A 308 5.60 15.61 22.78
C LEU A 308 4.81 15.36 21.47
N LEU A 309 3.48 15.16 21.52
CA LEU A 309 2.62 15.37 20.34
C LEU A 309 1.27 16.00 20.74
N ARG A 310 1.32 17.07 21.54
CA ARG A 310 0.25 18.07 21.61
C ARG A 310 0.73 19.33 20.92
N GLY A 311 0.16 19.64 19.77
CA GLY A 311 0.38 20.90 19.07
C GLY A 311 1.13 20.75 17.75
N LYS A 312 0.47 20.15 16.74
CA LYS A 312 0.68 20.43 15.31
C LYS A 312 -0.28 19.69 14.36
N LEU A 313 -1.14 18.80 14.87
CA LEU A 313 -2.09 18.05 14.03
C LEU A 313 -3.33 18.83 13.55
N THR A 314 -3.41 20.15 13.73
CA THR A 314 -4.58 20.97 13.33
C THR A 314 -4.37 21.86 12.10
N GLN A 315 -3.29 21.72 11.33
CA GLN A 315 -2.99 22.66 10.22
C GLN A 315 -2.78 22.06 8.83
N LEU A 316 -3.00 20.76 8.58
CA LEU A 316 -2.77 20.18 7.24
C LEU A 316 -3.90 19.30 6.67
N ILE A 317 -5.13 19.41 7.18
CA ILE A 317 -6.32 18.80 6.54
C ILE A 317 -7.13 19.80 5.67
N LEU A 318 -6.73 21.08 5.61
CA LEU A 318 -7.50 22.11 4.90
C LEU A 318 -7.17 22.31 3.40
N ALA A 319 -6.33 21.47 2.77
CA ALA A 319 -5.93 21.67 1.37
C ALA A 319 -6.49 20.68 0.34
N SER A 320 -7.35 19.72 0.73
CA SER A 320 -7.98 18.79 -0.23
C SER A 320 -9.50 18.66 -0.11
N LEU A 321 -10.14 19.42 0.79
CA LEU A 321 -11.60 19.44 0.92
C LEU A 321 -12.20 20.54 0.03
N SER A 322 -12.28 20.27 -1.28
CA SER A 322 -13.30 20.95 -2.10
C SER A 322 -14.66 20.29 -1.84
N GLY A 323 -15.33 20.79 -0.80
CA GLY A 323 -16.77 20.62 -0.59
C GLY A 323 -17.21 19.29 -0.02
N ILE A 324 -17.34 19.22 1.31
CA ILE A 324 -18.56 18.78 2.02
C ILE A 324 -18.41 19.27 3.48
N ALA A 325 -19.49 19.85 4.00
CA ALA A 325 -19.52 20.66 5.20
C ALA A 325 -19.23 19.90 6.50
N LEU A 326 -18.38 20.46 7.37
CA LEU A 326 -18.33 20.11 8.79
C LEU A 326 -19.65 20.55 9.46
N LEU A 327 -20.41 19.60 9.99
CA LEU A 327 -21.39 19.86 11.04
C LEU A 327 -20.76 19.48 12.38
N THR A 328 -20.52 20.53 13.17
CA THR A 328 -20.06 20.51 14.55
C THR A 328 -21.02 19.71 15.44
N ILE A 329 -20.52 18.70 16.16
CA ILE A 329 -21.19 18.19 17.36
C ILE A 329 -20.19 18.30 18.51
N GLY A 330 -20.54 19.16 19.47
CA GLY A 330 -19.76 19.35 20.68
C GLY A 330 -19.84 18.14 21.59
N LEU A 331 -18.69 17.69 22.07
CA LEU A 331 -18.56 16.90 23.28
C LEU A 331 -17.41 17.48 24.12
N ASN A 332 -17.69 17.68 25.41
CA ASN A 332 -16.69 18.00 26.42
C ASN A 332 -15.70 16.83 26.53
N PRO A 333 -14.41 17.08 26.80
CA PRO A 333 -13.42 16.02 26.87
C PRO A 333 -13.62 15.22 28.17
N ILE A 334 -14.01 13.95 28.04
CA ILE A 334 -13.96 12.97 29.13
C ILE A 334 -12.84 11.96 28.81
N ASN A 335 -12.07 11.70 29.86
CA ASN A 335 -10.94 10.79 30.10
C ASN A 335 -10.46 9.79 29.03
N LEU A 336 -9.12 9.71 28.97
CA LEU A 336 -8.26 8.84 28.18
C LEU A 336 -8.54 7.32 28.32
N SER A 337 -8.82 6.66 27.20
CA SER A 337 -8.42 5.27 26.90
C SER A 337 -8.51 5.02 25.37
N ASN A 338 -7.91 3.93 24.88
CA ASN A 338 -7.79 3.53 23.46
C ASN A 338 -9.11 3.52 22.66
N SER A 339 -10.26 3.58 23.34
CA SER A 339 -11.59 3.58 22.74
C SER A 339 -11.89 4.76 21.83
N GLY A 340 -11.14 5.87 21.91
CA GLY A 340 -11.31 7.00 20.99
C GLY A 340 -10.93 6.66 19.54
N ASP A 341 -9.80 5.98 19.35
CA ASP A 341 -9.30 5.61 18.02
C ASP A 341 -10.13 4.47 17.42
N ASP A 342 -10.53 3.50 18.25
CA ASP A 342 -11.41 2.40 17.86
C ASP A 342 -12.82 2.90 17.52
N LEU A 343 -13.36 3.86 18.29
CA LEU A 343 -14.64 4.48 17.99
C LEU A 343 -14.58 5.24 16.66
N GLN A 344 -13.49 5.98 16.40
CA GLN A 344 -13.30 6.65 15.13
C GLN A 344 -13.21 5.65 13.97
N GLN A 345 -12.46 4.57 14.13
CA GLN A 345 -12.38 3.49 13.14
C GLN A 345 -13.75 2.88 12.85
N LEU A 346 -14.54 2.58 13.88
CA LEU A 346 -15.90 2.04 13.72
C LEU A 346 -16.79 3.00 12.91
N LEU A 347 -16.79 4.28 13.26
CA LEU A 347 -17.67 5.27 12.64
C LEU A 347 -17.27 5.62 11.20
N GLU A 348 -15.98 5.58 10.88
CA GLU A 348 -15.47 5.91 9.54
C GLU A 348 -15.55 4.73 8.56
N THR A 349 -15.22 3.53 9.04
CA THR A 349 -14.99 2.38 8.16
C THR A 349 -16.06 1.31 8.28
N GLY A 350 -16.83 1.31 9.37
CA GLY A 350 -17.70 0.20 9.73
C GLY A 350 -16.96 -1.11 10.03
N GLN A 351 -15.62 -1.09 10.16
CA GLN A 351 -14.80 -2.27 10.42
C GLN A 351 -13.99 -2.10 11.70
N CYS A 352 -14.41 -2.77 12.76
CA CYS A 352 -13.81 -2.68 14.08
C CYS A 352 -13.70 -4.05 14.77
N SER A 353 -13.13 -5.04 14.06
CA SER A 353 -12.90 -6.36 14.65
C SER A 353 -11.86 -6.26 15.78
N SER A 354 -12.14 -6.82 16.95
CA SER A 354 -11.29 -6.80 18.15
C SER A 354 -11.04 -5.42 18.78
N CYS A 355 -11.87 -4.43 18.46
CA CYS A 355 -11.78 -3.10 19.03
C CYS A 355 -12.15 -3.05 20.52
N ASP A 356 -11.55 -2.11 21.25
CA ASP A 356 -11.88 -1.77 22.63
C ASP A 356 -12.86 -0.59 22.66
N LEU A 357 -14.15 -0.88 22.62
CA LEU A 357 -15.26 0.06 22.63
C LEU A 357 -15.98 0.05 23.99
N ARG A 358 -15.25 -0.21 25.08
CA ARG A 358 -15.86 -0.29 26.41
C ARG A 358 -16.40 1.07 26.86
N GLY A 359 -17.63 1.09 27.36
CA GLY A 359 -18.25 2.30 27.90
C GLY A 359 -18.56 3.41 26.89
N VAL A 360 -18.43 3.15 25.58
CA VAL A 360 -18.68 4.17 24.55
C VAL A 360 -20.18 4.51 24.45
N ASP A 361 -20.47 5.75 24.06
CA ASP A 361 -21.82 6.21 23.75
C ASP A 361 -22.08 6.10 22.24
N LEU A 362 -22.89 5.12 21.85
CA LEU A 362 -23.31 4.80 20.49
C LEU A 362 -24.84 4.88 20.33
N ARG A 363 -25.50 5.70 21.14
CA ARG A 363 -26.96 5.88 21.06
C ARG A 363 -27.39 6.34 19.67
N ASP A 364 -28.44 5.71 19.17
CA ASP A 364 -29.04 5.97 17.85
C ASP A 364 -28.07 5.85 16.65
N ALA A 365 -26.88 5.28 16.87
CA ALA A 365 -25.83 5.17 15.86
C ALA A 365 -26.27 4.33 14.65
N LYS A 366 -25.78 4.70 13.46
CA LYS A 366 -26.07 3.99 12.19
C LYS A 366 -24.94 3.00 11.89
N LEU A 367 -25.09 1.80 12.44
CA LEU A 367 -24.10 0.73 12.41
C LEU A 367 -24.62 -0.48 11.61
N GLN A 368 -25.38 -0.23 10.53
CA GLN A 368 -25.89 -1.29 9.69
C GLN A 368 -24.74 -1.98 8.95
N GLY A 369 -24.63 -3.30 9.06
CA GLY A 369 -23.64 -4.11 8.34
C GLY A 369 -22.19 -3.97 8.82
N VAL A 370 -21.96 -3.36 9.98
CA VAL A 370 -20.59 -3.20 10.53
C VAL A 370 -20.00 -4.55 10.95
N ASP A 371 -18.67 -4.65 10.93
CA ASP A 371 -17.91 -5.75 11.51
C ASP A 371 -17.39 -5.34 12.89
N LEU A 372 -17.94 -5.96 13.93
CA LEU A 372 -17.56 -5.83 15.34
C LEU A 372 -17.09 -7.18 15.91
N THR A 373 -16.59 -8.08 15.06
CA THR A 373 -16.19 -9.42 15.46
C THR A 373 -15.08 -9.38 16.51
N ASN A 374 -15.27 -10.09 17.63
CA ASN A 374 -14.38 -10.12 18.80
C ASN A 374 -14.18 -8.75 19.50
N ALA A 375 -14.95 -7.71 19.18
CA ALA A 375 -14.84 -6.42 19.85
C ALA A 375 -15.32 -6.49 21.31
N ASP A 376 -14.81 -5.59 22.15
CA ASP A 376 -15.29 -5.39 23.51
C ASP A 376 -16.15 -4.13 23.62
N LEU A 377 -17.46 -4.33 23.76
CA LEU A 377 -18.48 -3.30 23.95
C LEU A 377 -19.05 -3.34 25.37
N SER A 378 -18.32 -3.93 26.33
CA SER A 378 -18.80 -3.98 27.71
C SER A 378 -19.06 -2.58 28.27
N ASP A 379 -20.14 -2.44 29.02
CA ASP A 379 -20.62 -1.17 29.59
C ASP A 379 -21.01 -0.08 28.57
N ALA A 380 -21.03 -0.36 27.26
CA ALA A 380 -21.41 0.62 26.24
C ALA A 380 -22.92 0.95 26.23
N ASP A 381 -23.26 2.13 25.70
CA ASP A 381 -24.64 2.58 25.51
C ASP A 381 -25.03 2.54 24.02
N LEU A 382 -25.84 1.55 23.64
CA LEU A 382 -26.31 1.29 22.27
C LEU A 382 -27.82 1.52 22.14
N ARG A 383 -28.44 2.30 23.02
CA ARG A 383 -29.90 2.53 22.96
C ARG A 383 -30.32 3.09 21.61
N GLY A 384 -31.32 2.47 20.99
CA GLY A 384 -31.84 2.88 19.68
C GLY A 384 -30.88 2.68 18.49
N ALA A 385 -29.70 2.09 18.69
CA ALA A 385 -28.73 1.89 17.60
C ALA A 385 -29.27 0.97 16.50
N ASP A 386 -28.94 1.28 15.25
CA ASP A 386 -29.26 0.46 14.08
C ASP A 386 -28.08 -0.46 13.76
N LEU A 387 -28.19 -1.73 14.14
CA LEU A 387 -27.17 -2.78 14.01
C LEU A 387 -27.65 -3.89 13.05
N ARG A 388 -28.56 -3.56 12.11
CA ARG A 388 -29.10 -4.54 11.17
C ARG A 388 -27.97 -5.16 10.34
N SER A 389 -28.00 -6.48 10.19
CA SER A 389 -26.98 -7.24 9.44
C SER A 389 -25.53 -7.06 9.93
N ALA A 390 -25.30 -6.52 11.14
CA ALA A 390 -23.95 -6.38 11.70
C ALA A 390 -23.35 -7.76 12.04
N ASP A 391 -22.03 -7.89 11.93
CA ASP A 391 -21.28 -9.05 12.40
C ASP A 391 -20.73 -8.80 13.80
N LEU A 392 -21.29 -9.51 14.77
CA LEU A 392 -21.02 -9.42 16.21
C LEU A 392 -20.53 -10.78 16.72
N GLU A 393 -19.94 -11.63 15.87
CA GLU A 393 -19.39 -12.91 16.30
C GLU A 393 -18.30 -12.73 17.38
N ASN A 394 -18.42 -13.49 18.47
CA ASN A 394 -17.56 -13.43 19.68
C ASN A 394 -17.49 -12.04 20.35
N VAL A 395 -18.42 -11.12 20.10
CA VAL A 395 -18.42 -9.80 20.75
C VAL A 395 -18.66 -9.90 22.26
N ASN A 396 -18.00 -9.07 23.06
CA ASN A 396 -18.33 -8.89 24.47
C ASN A 396 -19.31 -7.71 24.64
N LEU A 397 -20.56 -8.01 24.97
CA LEU A 397 -21.64 -7.04 25.26
C LEU A 397 -22.05 -7.12 26.75
N THR A 398 -21.11 -7.46 27.64
CA THR A 398 -21.40 -7.54 29.08
C THR A 398 -21.82 -6.17 29.62
N ALA A 399 -22.94 -6.12 30.35
CA ALA A 399 -23.49 -4.88 30.94
C ALA A 399 -23.82 -3.75 29.95
N THR A 400 -23.91 -4.05 28.65
CA THR A 400 -24.27 -3.07 27.61
C THR A 400 -25.77 -2.73 27.64
N ASP A 401 -26.13 -1.47 27.38
CA ASP A 401 -27.52 -1.02 27.22
C ASP A 401 -27.94 -1.06 25.75
N LEU A 402 -28.75 -2.06 25.38
CA LEU A 402 -29.23 -2.30 24.02
C LEU A 402 -30.69 -1.89 23.83
N ARG A 403 -31.30 -1.16 24.78
CA ARG A 403 -32.75 -0.92 24.75
C ARG A 403 -33.18 -0.23 23.46
N GLY A 404 -34.15 -0.85 22.79
CA GLY A 404 -34.68 -0.34 21.52
C GLY A 404 -33.74 -0.44 20.32
N ALA A 405 -32.57 -1.06 20.43
CA ALA A 405 -31.67 -1.27 19.29
C ALA A 405 -32.27 -2.26 18.26
N ASP A 406 -31.88 -2.13 17.00
CA ASP A 406 -32.34 -2.98 15.90
C ASP A 406 -31.22 -3.90 15.39
N LEU A 407 -31.27 -5.18 15.76
CA LEU A 407 -30.29 -6.21 15.38
C LEU A 407 -30.86 -7.19 14.35
N ARG A 408 -31.83 -6.77 13.52
CA ARG A 408 -32.41 -7.68 12.52
C ARG A 408 -31.35 -8.19 11.56
N GLY A 409 -31.25 -9.52 11.43
CA GLY A 409 -30.29 -10.17 10.54
C GLY A 409 -28.82 -10.13 11.02
N ALA A 410 -28.54 -9.62 12.22
CA ALA A 410 -27.17 -9.58 12.75
C ALA A 410 -26.65 -10.97 13.16
N THR A 411 -25.33 -11.17 13.13
CA THR A 411 -24.67 -12.41 13.57
C THR A 411 -24.11 -12.23 14.97
N LEU A 412 -24.66 -12.90 15.99
CA LEU A 412 -24.21 -12.81 17.39
C LEU A 412 -23.63 -14.14 17.90
N ARG A 413 -23.01 -14.93 17.01
CA ARG A 413 -22.50 -16.25 17.38
C ARG A 413 -21.47 -16.12 18.50
N ASN A 414 -21.62 -16.91 19.55
CA ASN A 414 -20.76 -16.89 20.74
C ASN A 414 -20.60 -15.50 21.42
N ALA A 415 -21.50 -14.55 21.16
CA ALA A 415 -21.49 -13.25 21.83
C ALA A 415 -21.79 -13.41 23.33
N ILE A 416 -21.26 -12.50 24.16
CA ILE A 416 -21.48 -12.49 25.61
C ILE A 416 -22.43 -11.33 25.95
N LEU A 417 -23.67 -11.62 26.41
CA LEU A 417 -24.66 -10.60 26.83
C LEU A 417 -25.00 -10.73 28.32
N LYS A 418 -24.02 -11.08 29.15
CA LYS A 418 -24.23 -11.14 30.61
C LYS A 418 -24.56 -9.74 31.14
N ASN A 419 -25.59 -9.62 31.97
CA ASN A 419 -26.04 -8.34 32.55
C ASN A 419 -26.45 -7.25 31.53
N ALA A 420 -26.57 -7.56 30.23
CA ALA A 420 -26.98 -6.57 29.23
C ALA A 420 -28.48 -6.25 29.33
N ASP A 421 -28.87 -5.00 29.07
CA ASP A 421 -30.28 -4.59 29.01
C ASP A 421 -30.77 -4.55 27.56
N TYR A 422 -31.40 -5.63 27.12
CA TYR A 422 -31.92 -5.80 25.76
C TYR A 422 -33.45 -5.65 25.67
N ARG A 423 -34.06 -4.89 26.60
CA ARG A 423 -35.51 -4.64 26.56
C ARG A 423 -35.90 -3.83 25.31
N GLY A 424 -36.82 -4.38 24.53
CA GLY A 424 -37.28 -3.72 23.30
C GLY A 424 -36.30 -3.82 22.13
N THR A 425 -35.19 -4.55 22.27
CA THR A 425 -34.25 -4.82 21.18
C THR A 425 -34.88 -5.77 20.15
N ASN A 426 -34.68 -5.51 18.86
CA ASN A 426 -35.24 -6.33 17.78
C ASN A 426 -34.22 -7.34 17.25
N PHE A 427 -34.34 -8.60 17.65
CA PHE A 427 -33.47 -9.70 17.19
C PHE A 427 -34.05 -10.53 16.04
N ARG A 428 -35.08 -10.04 15.32
CA ARG A 428 -35.71 -10.86 14.27
C ARG A 428 -34.68 -11.25 13.20
N SER A 429 -34.60 -12.55 12.92
CA SER A 429 -33.64 -13.15 11.97
C SER A 429 -32.16 -13.02 12.36
N ALA A 430 -31.85 -12.62 13.60
CA ALA A 430 -30.47 -12.64 14.10
C ALA A 430 -30.00 -14.09 14.40
N ASP A 431 -28.71 -14.35 14.22
CA ASP A 431 -28.09 -15.65 14.52
C ASP A 431 -27.47 -15.64 15.92
N LEU A 432 -28.16 -16.23 16.89
CA LEU A 432 -27.81 -16.23 18.32
C LEU A 432 -27.15 -17.55 18.79
N ARG A 433 -26.59 -18.34 17.87
CA ARG A 433 -26.01 -19.64 18.24
C ARG A 433 -24.79 -19.46 19.15
N GLY A 434 -24.80 -20.12 20.30
CA GLY A 434 -23.70 -20.05 21.27
C GLY A 434 -23.65 -18.74 22.07
N THR A 435 -24.61 -17.83 21.86
CA THR A 435 -24.70 -16.59 22.65
C THR A 435 -24.90 -16.92 24.13
N MET A 436 -24.07 -16.32 24.99
CA MET A 436 -24.12 -16.50 26.44
C MET A 436 -25.00 -15.43 27.10
N LEU A 437 -26.09 -15.86 27.73
CA LEU A 437 -27.02 -15.00 28.48
C LEU A 437 -26.88 -15.26 29.99
N GLY A 438 -27.18 -14.27 30.82
CA GLY A 438 -27.27 -14.45 32.28
C GLY A 438 -27.23 -13.15 33.06
N ILE A 439 -27.65 -13.21 34.32
CA ILE A 439 -27.46 -12.16 35.32
C ILE A 439 -26.49 -12.69 36.39
N GLU A 440 -25.51 -11.92 36.83
CA GLU A 440 -24.78 -12.22 38.07
C GLU A 440 -25.71 -11.90 39.25
N ASN A 441 -25.99 -12.91 40.08
CA ASN A 441 -26.84 -12.82 41.27
C ASN A 441 -26.17 -12.06 42.41
#